data_AF-A0AAD5QSB0-F1
#
_entry.id   AF-A0AAD5QSB0-F1
#
_cell.length_a   1.000
_cell.length_b   1.000
_cell.length_c   1.000
_cell.angle_alpha   90.00
_cell.angle_beta   90.00
_cell.angle_gamma   90.00
#
_symmetry.space_group_name_H-M   'P 1'
#
loop_
_entity.id
_entity.type
_entity.pdbx_description
1 polymer ?
#
loop_
_entity_poly.entity_id
_entity_poly.type
_entity_poly.pdbx_seq_one_letter_code
_entity_poly.pdbx_strand_id
1 'polypeptide(L)'
;MASNQQQGGDLRLKTNQGETYIAATQRPDGSWRKARRVKDGYIPQEEQPKYQNPVQVATSSRGRVVVGMTPRDMKQVTSGPRQPIAAVFKPNAAITPAGTDSEENR
;
A
#
# COMPACT_ATOMS: atom_id res chain seq x y z
N MET A 1 36.25 -0.74 13.08
CA MET A 1 36.07 0.43 12.19
C MET A 1 34.56 0.60 11.97
N ALA A 2 33.98 1.70 12.44
CA ALA A 2 32.54 1.83 12.64
C ALA A 2 31.73 1.82 11.32
N SER A 3 30.73 0.93 11.25
CA SER A 3 29.71 0.89 10.21
C SER A 3 28.75 2.07 10.38
N ASN A 4 28.95 3.11 9.57
CA ASN A 4 28.03 4.25 9.52
C ASN A 4 26.78 3.88 8.71
N GLN A 5 25.87 3.13 9.34
CA GLN A 5 24.53 2.92 8.80
C GLN A 5 23.75 4.23 8.94
N GLN A 6 23.72 5.01 7.86
CA GLN A 6 22.83 6.16 7.74
C GLN A 6 21.39 5.63 7.68
N GLN A 7 20.68 5.72 8.81
CA GLN A 7 19.26 5.41 8.92
C GLN A 7 18.46 6.35 8.01
N GLY A 8 17.53 5.79 7.24
CA GLY A 8 16.75 6.50 6.22
C GLY A 8 15.86 7.60 6.80
N GLY A 9 16.39 8.81 6.88
CA GLY A 9 15.66 10.05 7.13
C GLY A 9 16.13 11.16 6.19
N ASP A 10 15.34 12.24 6.08
CA ASP A 10 15.64 13.38 5.21
C ASP A 10 16.88 14.15 5.70
N LEU A 11 18.04 13.88 5.08
CA LEU A 11 19.35 14.43 5.45
C LEU A 11 19.70 15.73 4.69
N ARG A 12 18.69 16.54 4.37
CA ARG A 12 18.85 17.78 3.60
C ARG A 12 19.16 18.97 4.51
N LEU A 13 20.08 19.82 4.05
CA LEU A 13 20.47 21.08 4.68
C LEU A 13 19.72 22.24 3.99
N LYS A 14 19.14 23.15 4.77
CA LYS A 14 18.53 24.40 4.26
C LYS A 14 19.49 25.57 4.49
N THR A 15 19.75 26.35 3.45
CA THR A 15 20.52 27.60 3.58
C THR A 15 19.61 28.77 3.95
N ASN A 16 20.19 29.86 4.47
CA ASN A 16 19.45 31.09 4.78
C ASN A 16 18.77 31.73 3.55
N GLN A 17 19.21 31.36 2.34
CA GLN A 17 18.64 31.79 1.07
C GLN A 17 17.45 30.92 0.61
N GLY A 18 17.04 29.94 1.43
CA GLY A 18 15.91 29.05 1.14
C GLY A 18 16.25 27.89 0.20
N GLU A 19 17.53 27.59 -0.02
CA GLU A 19 17.95 26.51 -0.90
C GLU A 19 18.19 25.22 -0.12
N THR A 20 17.68 24.10 -0.64
CA THR A 20 17.78 22.77 -0.02
C THR A 20 18.90 21.96 -0.68
N TYR A 21 19.79 21.36 0.11
CA TYR A 21 20.97 20.63 -0.36
C TYR A 21 21.14 19.26 0.31
N ILE A 22 21.63 18.27 -0.43
CA ILE A 22 22.26 17.08 0.14
C ILE A 22 23.70 17.44 0.51
N ALA A 23 24.06 17.20 1.77
CA ALA A 23 25.39 17.51 2.30
C ALA A 23 26.52 16.82 1.50
N ALA A 24 27.69 17.46 1.49
CA ALA A 24 28.90 16.84 0.97
C ALA A 24 29.23 15.57 1.77
N THR A 25 29.65 14.51 1.09
CA THR A 25 29.96 13.22 1.73
C THR A 25 31.39 12.80 1.41
N GLN A 26 32.11 12.32 2.41
CA GLN A 26 33.47 11.81 2.21
C GLN A 26 33.40 10.40 1.61
N ARG A 27 34.22 10.13 0.60
CA ARG A 27 34.40 8.79 0.04
C ARG A 27 35.29 7.95 0.98
N PRO A 28 35.28 6.61 0.83
CA PRO A 28 36.17 5.73 1.59
C PRO A 28 37.67 5.99 1.34
N ASP A 29 38.03 6.52 0.16
CA ASP A 29 39.39 6.92 -0.21
C ASP A 29 39.78 8.33 0.33
N GLY A 30 38.89 8.97 1.10
CA GLY A 30 39.11 10.30 1.70
C GLY A 30 38.75 11.48 0.81
N SER A 31 38.52 11.27 -0.49
CA SER A 31 38.12 12.33 -1.42
C SER A 31 36.66 12.76 -1.19
N TRP A 32 36.33 14.03 -1.36
CA TRP A 32 34.98 14.55 -1.08
C TRP A 32 34.06 14.50 -2.29
N ARG A 33 32.79 14.14 -2.08
CA ARG A 33 31.69 14.32 -3.02
C ARG A 33 31.09 15.70 -2.80
N LYS A 34 30.93 16.48 -3.87
CA LYS A 34 30.30 17.81 -3.81
C LYS A 34 28.84 17.72 -3.31
N ALA A 35 28.41 18.76 -2.59
CA ALA A 35 27.00 18.93 -2.23
C ALA A 35 26.12 19.04 -3.49
N ARG A 36 24.86 18.60 -3.38
CA ARG A 36 23.90 18.60 -4.50
C ARG A 36 22.65 19.39 -4.12
N ARG A 37 22.23 20.34 -4.95
CA ARG A 37 20.97 21.06 -4.76
C ARG A 37 19.78 20.16 -5.05
N VAL A 38 18.75 20.24 -4.23
CA VAL A 38 17.47 19.54 -4.37
C VAL A 38 16.36 20.58 -4.51
N LYS A 39 15.35 20.27 -5.32
CA LYS A 39 14.15 21.10 -5.43
C LYS A 39 13.41 21.11 -4.09
N ASP A 40 12.99 22.29 -3.66
CA ASP A 40 12.23 22.40 -2.41
C ASP A 40 10.90 21.64 -2.51
N GLY A 41 10.56 20.90 -1.44
CA GLY A 41 9.38 20.03 -1.40
C GLY A 41 9.48 18.73 -2.22
N TYR A 42 10.64 18.35 -2.75
CA TYR A 42 10.80 17.04 -3.42
C TYR A 42 10.78 15.88 -2.42
N ILE A 43 9.70 15.11 -2.43
CA ILE A 43 9.54 13.88 -1.64
C ILE A 43 9.85 12.68 -2.55
N PRO A 44 10.90 11.88 -2.24
CA PRO A 44 11.28 10.73 -3.03
C PRO A 44 10.17 9.67 -3.04
N GLN A 45 10.19 8.81 -4.06
CA GLN A 45 9.12 7.83 -4.30
C GLN A 45 8.94 6.84 -3.15
N GLU A 46 10.02 6.53 -2.42
CA GLU A 46 9.97 5.67 -1.21
C GLU A 46 9.19 6.27 -0.04
N GLU A 47 9.09 7.60 0.03
CA GLU A 47 8.30 8.33 1.03
C GLU A 47 6.90 8.71 0.51
N GLN A 48 6.64 8.56 -0.80
CA GLN A 48 5.33 8.83 -1.37
C GLN A 48 4.33 7.71 -1.01
N PRO A 49 3.12 8.06 -0.54
CA PRO A 49 2.08 7.08 -0.29
C PRO A 49 1.78 6.30 -1.56
N LYS A 50 2.01 4.99 -1.53
CA LYS A 50 1.58 4.12 -2.62
C LYS A 50 0.06 4.18 -2.68
N TYR A 51 -0.48 4.34 -3.88
CA TYR A 51 -1.93 4.40 -4.08
C TYR A 51 -2.61 3.17 -3.47
N GLN A 52 -3.68 3.41 -2.71
CA GLN A 52 -4.55 2.39 -2.16
C GLN A 52 -5.97 2.67 -2.63
N ASN A 53 -6.67 1.64 -3.12
CA ASN A 53 -8.05 1.79 -3.55
C ASN A 53 -8.94 2.09 -2.32
N PRO A 54 -9.72 3.20 -2.32
CA PRO A 54 -10.52 3.59 -1.14
C PRO A 54 -11.47 2.51 -0.65
N VAL A 55 -12.07 1.73 -1.56
CA VAL A 55 -12.98 0.63 -1.23
C VAL A 55 -12.23 -0.54 -0.61
N GLN A 56 -11.03 -0.85 -1.11
CA GLN A 56 -10.18 -1.89 -0.52
C GLN A 56 -9.69 -1.50 0.88
N VAL A 57 -9.31 -0.25 1.09
CA VAL A 57 -8.92 0.29 2.40
C VAL A 57 -10.12 0.22 3.37
N ALA A 58 -11.29 0.69 2.93
CA ALA A 58 -12.51 0.63 3.73
C ALA A 58 -12.95 -0.80 4.04
N THR A 59 -12.77 -1.76 3.12
CA THR A 59 -13.12 -3.17 3.33
C THR A 59 -12.12 -3.86 4.26
N SER A 60 -10.85 -3.47 4.19
CA SER A 60 -9.79 -4.00 5.07
C SER A 60 -9.88 -3.44 6.48
N SER A 61 -10.31 -2.17 6.63
CA SER A 61 -10.53 -1.54 7.94
C SER A 61 -11.84 -1.96 8.59
N ARG A 62 -12.85 -2.35 7.80
CA ARG A 62 -14.06 -3.00 8.31
C ARG A 62 -13.71 -4.40 8.82
N GLY A 63 -14.06 -4.65 10.09
CA GLY A 63 -13.94 -5.98 10.68
C GLY A 63 -14.73 -7.03 9.90
N ARG A 64 -14.43 -8.32 10.13
CA ARG A 64 -15.10 -9.48 9.49
C ARG A 64 -16.57 -9.65 9.89
N VAL A 65 -17.05 -8.83 10.80
CA VAL A 65 -18.38 -8.93 11.42
C VAL A 65 -19.27 -7.85 10.84
N VAL A 66 -20.38 -8.25 10.25
CA VAL A 66 -21.46 -7.35 9.82
C VAL A 66 -22.45 -7.14 10.96
N VAL A 67 -23.08 -5.97 10.98
CA VAL A 67 -24.15 -5.64 11.93
C VAL A 67 -25.30 -6.64 11.74
N GLY A 68 -25.78 -7.26 12.81
CA GLY A 68 -26.85 -8.27 12.79
C GLY A 68 -26.40 -9.73 12.76
N MET A 69 -25.10 -10.02 12.74
CA MET A 69 -24.57 -11.40 12.80
C MET A 69 -24.64 -11.97 14.22
N THR A 70 -25.04 -13.24 14.38
CA THR A 70 -25.15 -13.85 15.71
C THR A 70 -23.76 -14.20 16.28
N PRO A 71 -23.58 -14.26 17.62
CA PRO A 71 -22.28 -14.57 18.23
C PRO A 71 -21.68 -15.93 17.86
N ARG A 72 -22.51 -16.92 17.51
CA ARG A 72 -22.02 -18.22 17.02
C ARG A 72 -21.37 -18.10 15.65
N ASP A 73 -22.01 -17.35 14.76
CA ASP A 73 -21.52 -17.15 13.40
C ASP A 73 -20.24 -16.31 13.42
N MET A 74 -20.19 -15.25 14.24
CA MET A 74 -18.99 -14.41 14.40
C MET A 74 -17.73 -15.23 14.73
N LYS A 75 -17.83 -16.22 15.63
CA LYS A 75 -16.70 -17.08 15.99
C LYS A 75 -16.16 -17.87 14.80
N GLN A 76 -17.05 -18.38 13.94
CA GLN A 76 -16.67 -19.12 12.75
C GLN A 76 -16.04 -18.23 11.68
N VAL A 77 -16.56 -17.01 11.47
CA VAL A 77 -16.02 -16.10 10.44
C VAL A 77 -14.67 -15.50 10.87
N THR A 78 -14.41 -15.38 12.18
CA THR A 78 -13.17 -14.81 12.72
C THR A 78 -12.04 -15.84 12.90
N SER A 79 -12.35 -17.13 13.05
CA SER A 79 -11.37 -18.16 13.41
C SER A 79 -10.57 -18.78 12.25
N GLY A 80 -10.69 -18.28 11.01
CA GLY A 80 -10.07 -18.89 9.83
C GLY A 80 -9.24 -17.94 8.94
N PRO A 81 -8.27 -18.44 8.17
CA PRO A 81 -7.56 -17.65 7.16
C PRO A 81 -8.52 -17.15 6.09
N ARG A 82 -8.31 -15.90 5.66
CA ARG A 82 -9.18 -15.20 4.71
C ARG A 82 -8.98 -15.80 3.31
N GLN A 83 -9.94 -16.60 2.85
CA GLN A 83 -9.87 -17.17 1.49
C GLN A 83 -10.05 -16.03 0.47
N PRO A 84 -9.20 -15.92 -0.56
CA PRO A 84 -9.41 -14.95 -1.63
C PRO A 84 -10.74 -15.25 -2.32
N ILE A 85 -11.43 -14.23 -2.83
CA ILE A 85 -12.71 -14.40 -3.57
C ILE A 85 -12.54 -15.38 -4.74
N ALA A 86 -11.36 -15.41 -5.36
CA ALA A 86 -11.01 -16.37 -6.41
C ALA A 86 -11.05 -17.85 -5.96
N ALA A 87 -10.93 -18.14 -4.65
CA ALA A 87 -11.06 -19.49 -4.10
C ALA A 87 -12.51 -19.87 -3.75
N VAL A 88 -13.44 -18.91 -3.69
CA VAL A 88 -14.87 -19.17 -3.46
C VAL A 88 -15.55 -19.63 -4.76
N PHE A 89 -15.11 -19.10 -5.90
CA PHE A 89 -15.53 -19.59 -7.20
C PHE A 89 -14.68 -20.80 -7.59
N LYS A 90 -15.35 -21.92 -7.89
CA LYS A 90 -14.68 -23.07 -8.52
C LYS A 90 -14.03 -22.57 -9.81
N PRO A 91 -12.75 -22.88 -10.07
CA PRO A 91 -12.14 -22.52 -11.35
C PRO A 91 -13.02 -23.11 -12.47
N ASN A 92 -13.45 -22.26 -13.40
CA ASN A 92 -14.33 -22.56 -14.55
C ASN A 92 -15.86 -22.56 -14.30
N ALA A 93 -16.35 -21.96 -13.20
CA ALA A 93 -17.79 -21.72 -13.09
C ALA A 93 -18.28 -20.75 -14.20
N ALA A 94 -19.31 -21.15 -14.94
CA ALA A 94 -19.91 -20.30 -15.98
C ALA A 94 -20.51 -19.03 -15.37
N ILE A 95 -20.23 -17.86 -15.97
CA ILE A 95 -20.70 -16.52 -15.54
C ILE A 95 -21.99 -16.15 -16.30
N THR A 96 -22.71 -17.12 -16.86
CA THR A 96 -23.89 -16.82 -17.67
C THR A 96 -25.07 -16.52 -16.74
N PRO A 97 -25.68 -15.32 -16.78
CA PRO A 97 -26.97 -15.11 -16.14
C PRO A 97 -27.97 -16.02 -16.86
N ALA A 98 -28.62 -16.93 -16.13
CA ALA A 98 -29.68 -17.74 -16.69
C ALA A 98 -30.82 -16.80 -17.13
N GLY A 99 -30.89 -16.51 -18.43
CA GLY A 99 -32.02 -15.82 -19.03
C GLY A 99 -33.25 -16.72 -18.93
N THR A 100 -34.26 -16.27 -18.22
CA THR A 100 -35.59 -16.87 -18.23
C THR A 100 -36.32 -16.42 -19.48
N ASP A 101 -36.04 -17.05 -20.62
CA ASP A 101 -36.88 -16.90 -21.82
C ASP A 101 -38.03 -17.91 -21.72
N SER A 102 -39.08 -17.53 -20.98
CA SER A 102 -40.36 -18.24 -21.01
C SER A 102 -41.11 -17.83 -22.28
N GLU A 103 -40.92 -18.64 -23.31
CA GLU A 103 -41.68 -18.70 -24.55
C GLU A 103 -43.09 -19.27 -24.25
N GLU A 104 -44.06 -18.40 -23.95
CA GLU A 104 -45.48 -18.79 -23.89
C GLU A 104 -46.36 -17.59 -24.27
N ASN A 105 -46.77 -17.51 -25.54
CA ASN A 105 -48.18 -17.29 -25.90
C ASN A 105 -48.39 -17.56 -27.41
N ARG A 106 -48.94 -18.73 -27.73
CA ARG A 106 -49.65 -19.01 -28.99
C ARG A 106 -51.08 -19.35 -28.65
#